data_AF-A0A101H2C8-F1
#
_entry.id   AF-A0A101H2C8-F1
#
_cell.length_a   1.000
_cell.length_b   1.000
_cell.length_c   1.000
_cell.angle_alpha   90.00
_cell.angle_beta   90.00
_cell.angle_gamma   90.00
#
_symmetry.space_group_name_H-M   'P 1'
#
loop_
_entity.id
_entity.type
_entity.pdbx_description
1 polymer ?
#
loop_
_entity_poly.entity_id
_entity_poly.type
_entity_poly.pdbx_seq_one_letter_code
_entity_poly.pdbx_strand_id
1 'polypeptide(L)'
;MSEIIGVTFPVPKKYIPRFFKDGKTVFIKPATVFKELKPGMKLVFYQSHEDTGYVGEATIKRIIISEEPFSFFDTFDDAVFLTREEVKDYLEWQEHWKGPRVRKDGGKKKQWMALELEDIRPYDTVKKPERFVPVGGKYLRT
;
A
#
# COMPACT_ATOMS: atom_id res chain seq x y z
N MET A 1 17.94 -19.03 -5.02
CA MET A 1 16.74 -18.18 -5.14
C MET A 1 17.07 -16.84 -4.53
N SER A 2 16.69 -15.73 -5.15
CA SER A 2 16.92 -14.41 -4.57
C SER A 2 16.00 -14.15 -3.38
N GLU A 3 16.58 -13.56 -2.34
CA GLU A 3 15.90 -13.25 -1.08
C GLU A 3 14.89 -12.11 -1.29
N ILE A 4 13.75 -12.17 -0.62
CA ILE A 4 12.78 -11.07 -0.63
C ILE A 4 13.23 -10.04 0.40
N ILE A 5 13.59 -8.85 -0.07
CA ILE A 5 14.07 -7.75 0.78
C ILE A 5 13.00 -6.70 1.05
N GLY A 6 11.86 -6.80 0.38
CA GLY A 6 10.80 -5.82 0.51
C GLY A 6 9.72 -5.94 -0.55
N VAL A 7 8.93 -4.88 -0.65
CA VAL A 7 7.78 -4.78 -1.54
C VAL A 7 7.66 -3.38 -2.08
N THR A 8 7.00 -3.27 -3.23
CA THR A 8 6.59 -1.98 -3.77
C THR A 8 5.13 -2.04 -4.20
N PHE A 9 4.42 -0.95 -3.92
CA PHE A 9 3.03 -0.75 -4.29
C PHE A 9 2.89 0.57 -5.04
N PRO A 10 2.00 0.63 -6.04
CA PRO A 10 1.67 1.88 -6.68
C PRO A 10 0.87 2.77 -5.73
N VAL A 11 1.37 3.99 -5.56
CA VAL A 11 0.75 5.06 -4.80
C VAL A 11 0.53 6.23 -5.76
N PRO A 12 -0.72 6.68 -5.97
CA PRO A 12 -0.99 7.87 -6.77
C PRO A 12 -0.17 9.06 -6.28
N LYS A 13 0.44 9.82 -7.22
CA LYS A 13 1.30 10.99 -6.92
C LYS A 13 0.73 11.93 -5.87
N LYS A 14 -0.59 12.20 -5.91
CA LYS A 14 -1.27 13.07 -4.95
C LYS A 14 -1.15 12.62 -3.48
N TYR A 15 -0.90 11.33 -3.22
CA TYR A 15 -0.77 10.78 -1.86
C TYR A 15 0.69 10.64 -1.41
N ILE A 16 1.66 10.76 -2.32
CA ILE A 16 3.09 10.65 -1.97
C ILE A 16 3.54 11.68 -0.92
N PRO A 17 3.14 12.97 -1.01
CA PRO A 17 3.52 13.97 0.01
C PRO A 17 3.11 13.60 1.43
N ARG A 18 2.09 12.75 1.61
CA ARG A 18 1.62 12.36 2.94
C ARG A 18 2.69 11.62 3.75
N PHE A 19 3.53 10.84 3.09
CA PHE A 19 4.63 10.13 3.75
C PHE A 19 5.84 11.02 4.01
N PHE A 20 6.18 11.90 3.07
CA PHE A 20 7.44 12.66 3.11
C PHE A 20 7.31 14.07 3.71
N LYS A 21 6.09 14.61 3.81
CA LYS A 21 5.82 15.98 4.30
C LYS A 21 4.83 15.98 5.45
N ASP A 22 3.73 15.24 5.31
CA ASP A 22 2.62 15.30 6.28
C ASP A 22 2.81 14.32 7.46
N GLY A 23 3.90 13.55 7.46
CA GLY A 23 4.28 12.67 8.57
C GLY A 23 3.41 11.42 8.73
N LYS A 24 2.64 11.02 7.71
CA LYS A 24 1.85 9.78 7.75
C LYS A 24 2.77 8.57 7.71
N THR A 25 2.62 7.67 8.69
CA THR A 25 3.50 6.51 8.86
C THR A 25 2.82 5.17 8.62
N VAL A 26 1.53 5.16 8.28
CA VAL A 26 0.79 3.91 8.08
C VAL A 26 0.24 3.83 6.66
N PHE A 27 0.73 2.84 5.93
CA PHE A 27 0.25 2.50 4.58
C PHE A 27 -0.82 1.41 4.66
N ILE A 28 -2.00 1.65 4.06
CA ILE A 28 -3.10 0.68 4.02
C ILE A 28 -3.53 0.34 2.59
N LYS A 29 -3.91 -0.92 2.35
CA LYS A 29 -4.53 -1.33 1.09
C LYS A 29 -5.20 -2.71 1.17
N PRO A 30 -5.99 -3.13 0.17
CA PRO A 30 -6.39 -4.52 0.03
C PRO A 30 -5.18 -5.46 -0.03
N ALA A 31 -5.22 -6.51 0.78
CA ALA A 31 -4.13 -7.46 0.95
C ALA A 31 -3.91 -8.27 -0.33
N THR A 32 -2.73 -8.15 -0.92
CA THR A 32 -2.37 -8.79 -2.20
C THR A 32 -1.00 -9.47 -2.08
N VAL A 33 0.08 -8.70 -2.20
CA VAL A 33 1.46 -9.19 -2.03
C VAL A 33 1.90 -8.96 -0.59
N PHE A 34 1.58 -9.89 0.31
CA PHE A 34 1.87 -9.73 1.76
C PHE A 34 2.42 -10.97 2.47
N LYS A 35 2.24 -12.17 1.91
CA LYS A 35 2.53 -13.44 2.62
C LYS A 35 3.97 -13.61 3.08
N GLU A 36 4.91 -13.02 2.36
CA GLU A 36 6.36 -13.10 2.65
C GLU A 36 6.87 -11.86 3.40
N LEU A 37 6.01 -10.87 3.66
CA LEU A 37 6.42 -9.65 4.33
C LEU A 37 6.68 -9.93 5.80
N LYS A 38 7.76 -9.34 6.29
CA LYS A 38 8.17 -9.40 7.70
C LYS A 38 8.59 -8.00 8.16
N PRO A 39 8.47 -7.71 9.46
CA PRO A 39 9.15 -6.56 10.06
C PRO A 39 10.64 -6.52 9.68
N GLY A 40 11.17 -5.32 9.45
CA GLY A 40 12.54 -5.07 8.98
C GLY A 40 12.71 -5.06 7.46
N MET A 41 11.72 -5.54 6.69
CA MET A 41 11.75 -5.45 5.22
C MET A 41 11.41 -4.04 4.73
N LYS A 42 11.75 -3.72 3.47
CA LYS A 42 11.48 -2.40 2.89
C LYS A 42 10.10 -2.30 2.22
N LEU A 43 9.46 -1.15 2.38
CA LEU A 43 8.45 -0.66 1.44
C LEU A 43 9.10 0.41 0.55
N VAL A 44 9.17 0.17 -0.76
CA VAL A 44 9.60 1.18 -1.73
C VAL A 44 8.38 1.84 -2.37
N PHE A 45 8.26 3.15 -2.21
CA PHE A 45 7.16 3.94 -2.74
C PHE A 45 7.31 4.09 -4.25
N TYR A 46 6.42 3.44 -5.00
CA TYR A 46 6.32 3.64 -6.44
C TYR A 46 5.19 4.64 -6.72
N GLN A 47 5.55 5.80 -7.25
CA GLN A 47 4.60 6.81 -7.69
C GLN A 47 3.93 6.38 -9.00
N SER A 48 2.59 6.39 -9.03
CA SER A 48 1.77 6.05 -10.19
C SER A 48 1.08 7.27 -10.82
N HIS A 49 0.51 7.06 -12.01
CA HIS A 49 -0.21 8.01 -12.88
C HIS A 49 0.70 9.05 -13.55
N GLU A 50 1.40 9.85 -12.77
CA GLU A 50 2.25 10.94 -13.24
C GLU A 50 3.68 10.77 -12.74
N ASP A 51 4.66 11.15 -13.57
CA ASP A 51 6.09 11.09 -13.22
C ASP A 51 6.49 9.77 -12.58
N THR A 52 6.07 8.67 -13.22
CA THR A 52 6.11 7.33 -12.61
C THR A 52 7.52 6.91 -12.23
N GLY A 53 7.69 6.32 -11.05
CA GLY A 53 8.99 5.87 -10.59
C GLY A 53 9.06 5.65 -9.09
N TYR A 54 10.17 5.08 -8.63
CA TYR A 54 10.46 4.97 -7.21
C TYR A 54 10.92 6.31 -6.68
N VAL A 55 10.25 6.79 -5.63
CA VAL A 55 10.41 8.13 -5.08
C VAL A 55 10.94 8.14 -3.64
N GLY A 56 11.03 6.97 -3.02
CA GLY A 56 11.56 6.81 -1.68
C GLY A 56 11.32 5.42 -1.13
N GLU A 57 11.70 5.22 0.12
CA GLU A 57 11.51 3.96 0.83
C GLU A 57 11.25 4.18 2.33
N ALA A 58 10.78 3.12 2.97
CA ALA A 58 10.62 3.03 4.41
C ALA A 58 10.89 1.59 4.87
N THR A 59 11.17 1.42 6.16
CA THR A 59 11.26 0.13 6.82
C THR A 59 9.89 -0.27 7.36
N ILE A 60 9.47 -1.51 7.13
CA ILE A 60 8.23 -2.06 7.68
C ILE A 60 8.48 -2.40 9.15
N LYS A 61 7.85 -1.69 10.05
CA LYS A 61 7.92 -1.93 11.49
C LYS A 61 6.94 -3.00 11.94
N ARG A 62 5.70 -2.93 11.45
CA ARG A 62 4.62 -3.86 11.82
C ARG A 62 3.65 -4.07 10.67
N ILE A 63 3.05 -5.25 10.62
CA ILE A 63 2.07 -5.66 9.62
C ILE A 63 0.79 -6.09 10.36
N ILE A 64 -0.35 -5.52 10.00
CA ILE A 64 -1.67 -5.95 10.49
C ILE A 64 -2.53 -6.38 9.30
N ILE A 65 -3.20 -7.52 9.42
CA ILE A 65 -4.20 -7.99 8.46
C ILE A 65 -5.57 -7.94 9.13
N SER A 66 -6.54 -7.32 8.47
CA SER A 66 -7.92 -7.18 8.97
C SER A 66 -8.90 -7.36 7.81
N GLU A 67 -10.08 -7.92 8.07
CA GLU A 67 -11.18 -7.88 7.09
C GLU A 67 -11.92 -6.54 7.11
N GLU A 68 -11.70 -5.73 8.15
CA GLU A 68 -12.34 -4.44 8.37
C GLU A 68 -11.30 -3.32 8.24
N PRO A 69 -11.27 -2.57 7.12
CA PRO A 69 -10.28 -1.52 6.91
C PRO A 69 -10.42 -0.34 7.87
N PHE A 70 -11.64 -0.09 8.38
CA PHE A 70 -11.88 1.01 9.30
C PHE A 70 -11.23 0.80 10.68
N SER A 71 -10.95 -0.45 11.08
CA SER A 71 -10.29 -0.74 12.35
C SER A 71 -8.83 -0.26 12.40
N PHE A 72 -8.21 0.00 11.25
CA PHE A 72 -6.89 0.61 11.20
C PHE A 72 -6.90 2.04 11.73
N PHE A 73 -7.98 2.79 11.54
CA PHE A 73 -8.10 4.13 12.11
C PHE A 73 -8.32 4.10 13.62
N ASP A 74 -8.90 3.03 14.17
CA ASP A 74 -9.03 2.90 15.61
C ASP A 74 -7.68 2.54 16.26
N THR A 75 -6.78 1.93 15.48
CA THR A 75 -5.44 1.52 15.94
C THR A 75 -4.37 2.60 15.72
N PHE A 76 -4.46 3.31 14.60
CA PHE A 76 -3.41 4.22 14.13
C PHE A 76 -3.88 5.67 13.97
N ASP A 77 -5.18 5.92 14.14
CA ASP A 77 -5.79 7.24 14.07
C ASP A 77 -5.33 8.04 12.84
N ASP A 78 -4.79 9.23 13.04
CA ASP A 78 -4.35 10.12 11.96
C ASP A 78 -3.02 9.68 11.30
N ALA A 79 -2.35 8.62 11.76
CA ALA A 79 -1.12 8.14 11.13
C ALA A 79 -1.36 7.45 9.77
N VAL A 80 -2.61 7.08 9.47
CA VAL A 80 -3.02 6.45 8.22
C VAL A 80 -2.90 7.43 7.05
N PHE A 81 -2.25 6.99 5.97
CA PHE A 81 -2.04 7.87 4.82
C PHE A 81 -3.30 8.16 4.00
N LEU A 82 -4.37 7.39 4.15
CA LEU A 82 -5.69 7.68 3.59
C LEU A 82 -6.61 8.16 4.69
N THR A 83 -7.51 9.07 4.36
CA THR A 83 -8.63 9.47 5.24
C THR A 83 -9.71 8.39 5.29
N ARG A 84 -10.58 8.44 6.31
CA ARG A 84 -11.72 7.53 6.42
C ARG A 84 -12.64 7.66 5.20
N GLU A 85 -12.84 8.88 4.72
CA GLU A 85 -13.64 9.21 3.54
C GLU A 85 -13.04 8.60 2.27
N GLU A 86 -11.73 8.75 2.03
CA GLU A 86 -11.07 8.15 0.85
C GLU A 86 -11.12 6.62 0.86
N VAL A 87 -11.07 5.98 2.04
CA VAL A 87 -11.25 4.54 2.17
C VAL A 87 -12.70 4.14 1.85
N LYS A 88 -13.67 4.92 2.33
CA LYS A 88 -15.09 4.70 2.03
C LYS A 88 -15.35 4.82 0.53
N ASP A 89 -14.91 5.90 -0.11
CA ASP A 89 -15.05 6.14 -1.55
C ASP A 89 -14.42 5.00 -2.36
N TYR A 90 -13.25 4.52 -1.93
CA TYR A 90 -12.57 3.39 -2.57
C TYR A 90 -13.37 2.09 -2.48
N LEU A 91 -13.97 1.79 -1.33
CA LEU A 91 -14.80 0.60 -1.13
C LEU A 91 -16.08 0.69 -1.97
N GLU A 92 -16.78 1.82 -1.94
CA GLU A 92 -17.98 2.05 -2.75
C GLU A 92 -17.68 1.91 -4.23
N TRP A 93 -16.59 2.52 -4.71
CA TRP A 93 -16.14 2.34 -6.09
C TRP A 93 -15.90 0.85 -6.39
N GLN A 94 -15.18 0.12 -5.53
CA GLN A 94 -14.99 -1.33 -5.74
C GLN A 94 -16.31 -2.11 -5.80
N GLU A 95 -17.33 -1.72 -5.05
CA GLU A 95 -18.65 -2.35 -5.10
C GLU A 95 -19.36 -2.09 -6.43
N HIS A 96 -19.31 -0.85 -6.91
CA HIS A 96 -19.90 -0.45 -8.19
C HIS A 96 -19.28 -1.18 -9.39
N TRP A 97 -18.00 -1.55 -9.32
CA TRP A 97 -17.31 -2.30 -10.37
C TRP A 97 -17.41 -3.84 -10.22
N LYS A 98 -18.23 -4.36 -9.30
CA LYS A 98 -18.57 -5.80 -9.26
C LYS A 98 -19.41 -6.14 -10.50
N GLY A 99 -18.73 -6.61 -11.56
CA GLY A 99 -19.41 -7.03 -12.79
C GLY A 99 -20.38 -8.21 -12.58
N PRO A 100 -21.25 -8.52 -13.57
CA PRO A 100 -22.32 -9.52 -13.46
C PRO A 100 -21.85 -10.96 -13.15
N ARG A 101 -20.54 -11.23 -13.27
CA ARG A 101 -19.91 -12.55 -13.06
C ARG A 101 -19.24 -12.69 -11.69
N VAL A 102 -19.29 -11.68 -10.82
CA VAL A 102 -18.85 -11.83 -9.43
C VAL A 102 -19.84 -12.77 -8.75
N ARG A 103 -19.36 -13.88 -8.18
CA ARG A 103 -20.23 -14.95 -7.68
C ARG A 103 -21.26 -14.39 -6.68
N LYS A 104 -22.52 -14.80 -6.82
CA LYS A 104 -23.69 -14.32 -6.04
C LYS A 104 -23.60 -14.62 -4.53
N ASP A 105 -22.70 -15.49 -4.12
CA ASP A 105 -22.38 -15.91 -2.75
C ASP A 105 -21.61 -14.86 -1.93
N GLY A 106 -21.49 -13.61 -2.42
CA GLY A 106 -20.89 -12.53 -1.64
C GLY A 106 -19.47 -12.86 -1.19
N GLY A 107 -18.66 -13.36 -2.14
CA GLY A 107 -17.36 -14.00 -1.88
C GLY A 107 -16.52 -13.34 -0.78
N LYS A 108 -15.73 -14.16 -0.06
CA LYS A 108 -14.94 -13.78 1.13
C LYS A 108 -14.53 -12.30 1.13
N LYS A 109 -14.88 -11.58 2.19
CA LYS A 109 -14.44 -10.19 2.42
C LYS A 109 -12.95 -10.10 2.10
N LYS A 110 -12.58 -9.16 1.22
CA LYS A 110 -11.17 -8.98 0.86
C LYS A 110 -10.45 -8.51 2.12
N GLN A 111 -9.47 -9.30 2.56
CA GLN A 111 -8.56 -8.87 3.61
C GLN A 111 -7.87 -7.57 3.19
N TRP A 112 -7.66 -6.68 4.12
CA TRP A 112 -6.83 -5.50 4.01
C TRP A 112 -5.58 -5.66 4.86
N MET A 113 -4.54 -4.92 4.50
CA MET A 113 -3.32 -4.82 5.27
C MET A 113 -3.04 -3.38 5.67
N ALA A 114 -2.46 -3.20 6.85
CA ALA A 114 -1.78 -2.00 7.28
C ALA A 114 -0.29 -2.32 7.50
N LEU A 115 0.58 -1.48 6.94
CA LEU A 115 2.01 -1.47 7.18
C LEU A 115 2.33 -0.23 8.00
N GLU A 116 2.73 -0.43 9.25
CA GLU A 116 3.33 0.63 10.07
C GLU A 116 4.79 0.77 9.63
N LEU A 117 5.20 2.01 9.31
CA LEU A 117 6.46 2.32 8.68
C LEU A 117 7.34 3.15 9.61
N GLU A 118 8.64 2.94 9.51
CA GLU A 118 9.68 3.75 10.13
C GLU A 118 10.78 4.07 9.10
N ASP A 119 11.69 4.99 9.45
CA ASP A 119 12.80 5.42 8.58
C ASP A 119 12.35 5.84 7.17
N ILE A 120 11.21 6.54 7.09
CA ILE A 120 10.63 7.01 5.84
C ILE A 120 11.53 8.07 5.23
N ARG A 121 12.06 7.81 4.03
CA ARG A 121 12.96 8.72 3.34
C ARG A 121 12.66 8.84 1.84
N PRO A 122 12.60 10.07 1.30
CA PRO A 122 12.55 10.27 -0.15
C PRO A 122 13.90 9.94 -0.79
N TYR A 123 13.89 9.64 -2.08
CA TYR A 123 15.10 9.60 -2.89
C TYR A 123 15.38 10.99 -3.49
N ASP A 124 16.65 11.33 -3.66
CA ASP A 124 17.05 12.59 -4.31
C ASP A 124 16.57 12.68 -5.76
N THR A 125 16.45 11.53 -6.42
CA THR A 125 16.02 11.41 -7.81
C THR A 125 15.01 10.29 -7.98
N VAL A 126 14.04 10.51 -8.86
CA VAL A 126 13.03 9.50 -9.21
C VAL A 126 13.69 8.39 -10.02
N LYS A 127 13.68 7.16 -9.50
CA LYS A 127 14.28 5.99 -10.17
C LYS A 127 13.22 5.25 -11.00
N LYS A 128 13.43 5.13 -12.31
CA LYS A 128 12.51 4.38 -13.18
C LYS A 128 12.62 2.87 -12.90
N PRO A 129 11.50 2.15 -12.77
CA PRO A 129 11.55 0.70 -12.62
C PRO A 129 11.92 0.05 -13.96
N GLU A 130 12.75 -0.99 -13.93
CA GLU A 130 13.05 -1.79 -15.13
C GLU A 130 11.80 -2.48 -15.71
N ARG A 131 10.85 -2.82 -14.83
CA ARG A 131 9.58 -3.45 -15.19
C ARG A 131 8.44 -2.79 -14.45
N PHE A 132 7.30 -2.67 -15.14
CA PHE A 132 6.06 -2.12 -14.61
C PHE A 132 5.70 -2.70 -13.23
N VAL A 133 5.19 -1.83 -12.36
CA VAL A 133 4.67 -2.22 -11.03
C VAL A 133 3.16 -2.37 -11.15
N PRO A 134 2.60 -3.59 -11.05
CA PRO A 134 1.16 -3.80 -11.15
C PRO A 134 0.42 -3.22 -9.94
N VAL A 135 -0.90 -3.03 -10.05
CA VAL A 135 -1.77 -2.53 -8.97
C VAL A 135 -1.65 -3.38 -7.69
N GLY A 136 -1.48 -4.70 -7.85
CA GLY A 136 -1.23 -5.63 -6.74
C GLY A 136 0.12 -5.43 -6.03
N GLY A 137 1.07 -4.73 -6.65
CA GLY A 137 2.45 -4.62 -6.21
C GLY A 137 3.33 -5.78 -6.65
N LYS A 138 4.60 -5.72 -6.27
CA LYS A 138 5.57 -6.80 -6.48
C LYS A 138 6.56 -6.87 -5.33
N TYR A 139 7.08 -8.08 -5.08
CA TYR A 139 8.23 -8.24 -4.20
C TYR A 139 9.49 -7.65 -4.84
N LEU A 140 10.36 -7.11 -4.00
CA LEU A 140 11.71 -6.71 -4.33
C LEU A 140 12.66 -7.82 -3.89
N ARG A 141 13.62 -8.14 -4.75
CA ARG A 141 14.55 -9.24 -4.56
C ARG A 141 15.99 -8.78 -4.81
N THR A 142 16.94 -9.48 -4.18
CA THR A 142 18.38 -9.34 -4.42
C THR A 142 18.85 -10.00 -5.70
#